data_AF-A0A1N6WSD1-F1
#
_entry.id   AF-A0A1N6WSD1-F1
#
_cell.length_a   1.000
_cell.length_b   1.000
_cell.length_c   1.000
_cell.angle_alpha   90.00
_cell.angle_beta   90.00
_cell.angle_gamma   90.00
#
_symmetry.space_group_name_H-M   'P 1'
#
loop_
_entity.id
_entity.type
_entity.pdbx_description
1 polymer ?
#
loop_
_entity_poly.entity_id
_entity_poly.type
_entity_poly.pdbx_seq_one_letter_code
_entity_poly.pdbx_strand_id
1 'polypeptide(L)'
;MKNLSLSVIIGILFSAIGTASLFLTRDPLMAAIWLSFGNGLILSNLRFSRPDAAGNMVATPVPKVRFYVGIALIVMAVVLLGVQVYTDMQQA
;
A
#
# COMPACT_ATOMS: atom_id res chain seq x y z
N MET A 1 -12.39 14.95 4.90
CA MET A 1 -11.79 13.59 4.92
C MET A 1 -12.85 12.48 5.05
N LYS A 2 -14.05 12.60 4.46
CA LYS A 2 -15.18 11.69 4.74
C LYS A 2 -15.32 10.45 3.83
N ASN A 3 -14.46 10.27 2.82
CA ASN A 3 -14.62 9.21 1.79
C ASN A 3 -13.33 8.39 1.53
N LEU A 4 -12.48 8.19 2.54
CA LEU A 4 -11.36 7.24 2.41
C LEU A 4 -11.90 5.83 2.57
N SER A 5 -11.61 4.93 1.62
CA SER A 5 -11.97 3.52 1.78
C SER A 5 -11.13 2.90 2.88
N LEU A 6 -11.69 1.88 3.53
CA LEU A 6 -10.99 1.11 4.57
C LEU A 6 -9.61 0.62 4.09
N SER A 7 -9.52 0.19 2.82
CA SER A 7 -8.28 -0.25 2.19
C SER A 7 -7.22 0.85 2.17
N VAL A 8 -7.57 2.11 1.92
CA VAL A 8 -6.61 3.22 1.94
C VAL A 8 -6.15 3.51 3.36
N ILE A 9 -7.05 3.44 4.35
CA ILE A 9 -6.69 3.62 5.77
C ILE A 9 -5.70 2.55 6.21
N ILE A 10 -5.98 1.28 5.91
CA ILE A 10 -5.06 0.16 6.17
C ILE A 10 -3.73 0.40 5.45
N GLY A 11 -3.77 0.82 4.19
CA GLY A 11 -2.56 1.11 3.42
C GLY A 11 -1.68 2.19 4.05
N ILE A 12 -2.28 3.25 4.61
CA ILE A 12 -1.55 4.31 5.32
C ILE A 12 -0.91 3.76 6.60
N LEU A 13 -1.65 2.98 7.39
CA LEU A 13 -1.13 2.37 8.62
C LEU A 13 0.06 1.44 8.34
N PHE A 14 -0.05 0.58 7.33
CA PHE A 14 1.03 -0.32 6.91
C PHE A 14 2.23 0.47 6.38
N SER A 15 2.00 1.56 5.64
CA SER A 15 3.09 2.43 5.18
C SER A 15 3.81 3.13 6.35
N ALA A 16 3.07 3.55 7.38
CA ALA A 16 3.63 4.13 8.59
C ALA A 16 4.47 3.10 9.36
N ILE A 17 3.97 1.87 9.52
CA ILE A 17 4.70 0.77 10.16
C ILE A 17 5.97 0.43 9.38
N GLY A 18 5.89 0.33 8.05
CA GLY A 18 7.04 0.06 7.20
C GLY A 18 8.11 1.15 7.30
N THR A 19 7.68 2.40 7.30
CA THR A 19 8.58 3.54 7.52
C THR A 19 9.23 3.46 8.90
N ALA A 20 8.44 3.19 9.95
CA ALA A 20 8.95 3.04 11.30
C ALA A 20 9.97 1.88 11.40
N SER A 21 9.70 0.73 10.79
CA SER A 21 10.66 -0.40 10.78
C SER A 21 11.97 -0.03 10.07
N LEU A 22 11.93 0.75 8.98
CA LEU A 22 13.14 1.19 8.29
C LEU A 22 14.05 2.02 9.21
N PHE A 23 13.48 2.93 9.99
CA PHE A 23 14.25 3.87 10.82
C PHE A 23 14.54 3.35 12.24
N LEU A 24 13.63 2.57 12.84
CA LEU A 24 13.74 2.11 14.23
C LEU A 24 14.43 0.74 14.33
N THR A 25 13.94 -0.26 13.60
CA THR A 25 14.50 -1.63 13.67
C THR A 25 15.64 -1.83 12.68
N ARG A 26 15.80 -0.91 11.71
CA ARG A 26 16.77 -1.01 10.60
C ARG A 26 16.65 -2.32 9.85
N ASP A 27 15.44 -2.85 9.77
CA ASP A 27 15.11 -4.06 9.03
C ASP A 27 14.59 -3.68 7.64
N PRO A 28 15.44 -3.74 6.60
CA PRO A 28 15.05 -3.32 5.25
C PRO A 28 14.04 -4.29 4.64
N LEU A 29 14.07 -5.58 4.99
CA LEU A 29 13.18 -6.60 4.42
C LEU A 29 11.77 -6.40 4.96
N MET A 30 11.64 -6.29 6.28
CA MET A 30 10.36 -5.99 6.93
C MET A 30 9.80 -4.66 6.42
N ALA A 31 10.62 -3.60 6.35
CA ALA A 31 10.20 -2.32 5.81
C ALA A 31 9.69 -2.41 4.37
N ALA A 32 10.40 -3.13 3.50
CA ALA A 32 10.02 -3.31 2.10
C ALA A 32 8.67 -4.04 1.97
N ILE A 33 8.39 -5.03 2.81
CA ILE A 33 7.10 -5.76 2.83
C ILE A 33 5.95 -4.80 3.18
N TRP A 34 6.06 -4.11 4.33
CA TRP A 34 5.01 -3.21 4.82
C TRP A 34 4.78 -2.02 3.88
N LEU A 35 5.84 -1.43 3.34
CA LEU A 35 5.76 -0.32 2.38
C LEU A 35 5.16 -0.76 1.04
N SER A 36 5.52 -1.94 0.53
CA SER A 36 4.96 -2.46 -0.73
C SER A 36 3.48 -2.75 -0.58
N PHE A 37 3.09 -3.47 0.48
CA PHE A 37 1.68 -3.77 0.73
C PHE A 37 0.86 -2.49 0.98
N GLY A 38 1.35 -1.60 1.84
CA GLY A 38 0.68 -0.36 2.19
C GLY A 38 0.43 0.54 0.98
N ASN A 39 1.46 0.80 0.17
CA ASN A 39 1.33 1.59 -1.05
C ASN A 39 0.50 0.87 -2.12
N GLY A 40 0.56 -0.46 -2.17
CA GLY A 40 -0.27 -1.26 -3.05
C GLY A 40 -1.78 -1.05 -2.82
N LEU A 41 -2.19 -1.04 -1.54
CA LEU A 41 -3.57 -0.77 -1.13
C LEU A 41 -4.00 0.68 -1.43
N ILE A 42 -3.12 1.66 -1.16
CA ILE A 42 -3.40 3.07 -1.43
C ILE A 42 -3.59 3.30 -2.93
N LEU A 43 -2.67 2.83 -3.77
CA LEU A 43 -2.70 3.09 -5.21
C LEU A 43 -3.89 2.45 -5.91
N SER A 44 -4.28 1.24 -5.49
CA SER A 44 -5.42 0.52 -6.06
C SER A 44 -6.78 1.06 -5.65
N ASN A 45 -6.89 1.81 -4.54
CA ASN A 45 -8.18 2.21 -3.97
C ASN A 45 -8.38 3.72 -3.80
N LEU A 46 -7.33 4.54 -3.79
CA LEU A 46 -7.46 5.99 -3.57
C LEU A 46 -8.10 6.67 -4.80
N ARG A 47 -9.31 7.19 -4.60
CA ARG A 47 -10.07 7.96 -5.59
C ARG A 47 -10.01 9.45 -5.27
N PHE A 48 -9.87 10.27 -6.30
CA PHE A 48 -9.93 11.72 -6.18
C PHE A 48 -11.29 12.21 -6.64
N SER A 49 -11.89 13.16 -5.91
CA SER A 49 -13.14 13.78 -6.35
C SER A 49 -12.85 14.94 -7.31
N ARG A 50 -13.67 15.09 -8.35
CA ARG A 50 -13.66 16.24 -9.26
C ARG A 50 -15.08 16.83 -9.37
N PRO A 51 -15.20 18.15 -9.57
CA PRO A 51 -16.50 18.75 -9.85
C PRO A 51 -17.00 18.30 -11.22
N ASP A 52 -18.27 17.93 -11.30
CA ASP A 52 -18.98 17.67 -12.56
C ASP A 52 -19.48 18.98 -13.21
N ALA A 53 -20.11 18.87 -14.39
CA ALA A 53 -20.66 20.03 -15.11
C ALA A 53 -21.79 20.76 -14.37
N ALA A 54 -22.38 20.12 -13.34
CA ALA A 54 -23.42 20.66 -12.48
C ALA A 54 -22.87 21.18 -11.13
N GLY A 55 -21.56 21.12 -10.90
CA GLY A 55 -20.90 21.56 -9.67
C GLY A 55 -20.87 20.53 -8.53
N ASN A 56 -21.33 19.29 -8.74
CA ASN A 56 -21.28 18.24 -7.73
C ASN A 56 -19.91 17.56 -7.69
N MET A 57 -19.44 17.21 -6.49
CA MET A 57 -18.16 16.49 -6.32
C MET A 57 -18.35 14.98 -6.53
N VAL A 58 -17.93 14.48 -7.68
CA VAL A 58 -18.03 13.05 -8.04
C VAL A 58 -16.68 12.36 -7.91
N ALA A 59 -16.67 11.14 -7.35
CA ALA A 59 -15.46 10.33 -7.23
C ALA A 59 -15.00 9.80 -8.59
N THR A 60 -13.80 10.18 -9.02
CA THR A 60 -13.22 9.67 -10.27
C THR A 60 -12.79 8.21 -10.11
N PRO A 61 -12.89 7.40 -11.19
CA PRO A 61 -12.39 6.04 -11.17
C PRO A 61 -10.88 6.03 -10.95
N VAL A 62 -10.37 4.96 -10.34
CA VAL A 62 -8.93 4.78 -10.15
C VAL A 62 -8.28 4.57 -11.54
N PRO A 63 -7.25 5.35 -11.92
CA PRO A 63 -6.53 5.15 -13.17
C PRO A 63 -5.97 3.73 -13.28
N LYS A 64 -6.12 3.09 -14.45
CA LYS A 64 -5.66 1.70 -14.68
C LYS A 64 -4.20 1.49 -14.31
N VAL A 65 -3.33 2.45 -14.62
CA VAL A 65 -1.90 2.39 -14.27
C VAL A 65 -1.69 2.28 -12.76
N ARG A 66 -2.38 3.12 -11.96
CA ARG A 66 -2.27 3.08 -10.49
C ARG A 66 -2.80 1.76 -9.93
N PHE A 67 -3.85 1.21 -10.54
CA PHE A 67 -4.39 -0.08 -10.16
C PHE A 67 -3.39 -1.23 -10.40
N TYR A 68 -2.81 -1.32 -11.60
CA TYR A 68 -1.82 -2.35 -11.92
C TYR A 68 -0.54 -2.23 -11.10
N VAL A 69 -0.03 -1.02 -10.90
CA VAL A 69 1.11 -0.78 -10.00
C VAL A 69 0.76 -1.18 -8.57
N GLY A 70 -0.46 -0.85 -8.11
CA GLY A 70 -0.93 -1.26 -6.79
C GLY A 70 -0.94 -2.78 -6.61
N ILE A 71 -1.44 -3.52 -7.60
CA ILE A 71 -1.42 -4.99 -7.60
C ILE A 71 0.02 -5.52 -7.61
N ALA A 72 0.88 -4.98 -8.48
CA ALA A 72 2.28 -5.41 -8.56
C ALA A 72 3.01 -5.27 -7.22
N LEU A 73 2.76 -4.18 -6.49
CA LEU A 73 3.31 -3.97 -5.16
C LEU A 73 2.78 -4.97 -4.12
N ILE A 74 1.48 -5.32 -4.18
CA ILE A 74 0.91 -6.34 -3.29
C ILE A 74 1.55 -7.71 -3.59
N VAL A 75 1.67 -8.08 -4.86
CA VAL A 75 2.34 -9.33 -5.27
C VAL A 75 3.80 -9.35 -4.80
N MET A 76 4.51 -8.23 -4.96
CA MET A 76 5.89 -8.09 -4.47
C MET A 76 5.97 -8.28 -2.95
N ALA A 77 5.03 -7.71 -2.19
CA ALA A 77 4.99 -7.88 -0.74
C ALA A 77 4.82 -9.35 -0.33
N VAL A 78 3.99 -10.12 -1.06
CA VAL A 78 3.83 -11.56 -0.84
C VAL A 78 5.12 -12.33 -1.13
N VAL A 79 5.82 -11.99 -2.22
CA VAL A 79 7.11 -12.60 -2.55
C VAL A 79 8.14 -12.32 -1.46
N LEU A 80 8.25 -11.06 -1.03
CA LEU A 80 9.19 -10.65 0.03
C LEU A 80 8.86 -11.30 1.37
N LEU A 81 7.58 -11.47 1.71
CA LEU A 81 7.16 -12.22 2.89
C LEU A 81 7.63 -13.68 2.83
N GLY A 82 7.53 -14.32 1.66
CA GLY A 82 8.08 -15.66 1.44
C GLY A 82 9.59 -15.71 1.65
N VAL A 83 10.32 -14.70 1.18
CA VAL A 83 11.77 -14.56 1.43
C VAL A 83 12.05 -14.41 2.93
N GLN A 84 11.27 -13.60 3.65
CA GLN A 84 11.44 -13.43 5.10
C GLN A 84 11.24 -14.75 5.84
N VAL A 85 10.17 -15.48 5.55
CA VAL A 85 9.92 -16.78 6.19
C VAL A 85 11.06 -17.76 5.92
N TYR A 86 11.58 -17.77 4.68
CA TYR A 86 12.73 -18.61 4.33
C TYR A 86 14.00 -18.22 5.11
N THR A 87 14.30 -16.93 5.23
CA THR A 87 15.46 -16.47 6.00
C THR A 87 15.32 -16.75 7.49
N ASP A 88 14.12 -16.60 8.03
CA ASP A 88 13.83 -16.89 9.44
C ASP A 88 14.03 -18.39 9.74
N MET A 89 13.66 -19.27 8.80
CA MET A 89 13.90 -20.71 8.92
C MET A 89 15.38 -21.12 8.86
N GLN A 90 16.23 -20.35 8.17
CA GLN A 90 17.68 -20.61 8.13
C GLN A 90 18.41 -20.12 9.39
N GLN A 91 17.82 -19.16 10.09
CA GLN A 91 18.40 -18.58 11.30
C GLN A 91 17.98 -19.33 12.58
N ALA A 92 17.01 -20.24 12.47
CA ALA A 92 16.57 -21.16 13.53
C ALA A 92 17.40 -22.45 13.54
#